data_AF-A0A7V6C724-F1
#
_entry.id   AF-A0A7V6C724-F1
#
_cell.length_a   1.000
_cell.length_b   1.000
_cell.length_c   1.000
_cell.angle_alpha   90.00
_cell.angle_beta   90.00
_cell.angle_gamma   90.00
#
_symmetry.space_group_name_H-M   'P 1'
#
loop_
_entity.id
_entity.type
_entity.pdbx_description
1 polymer ?
#
loop_
_entity_poly.entity_id
_entity_poly.type
_entity_poly.pdbx_seq_one_letter_code
_entity_poly.pdbx_strand_id
1 'polypeptide(L)'
;KNDLITEIFKSKAVLVGSPTINKGILSAVAAILEEMKGLKFMNKKAAAFGCYGWSGESVKMITEKLKDGGFQLLNDGIREKWNPNIEAVENCIRFGKDVAANLK
;
A
#
# COMPACT_ATOMS: atom_id res chain seq x y z
N LYS A 1 -2.49 13.36 -12.17
CA LYS A 1 -3.53 12.62 -11.39
C LYS A 1 -4.28 11.63 -12.26
N ASN A 2 -4.87 12.05 -13.39
CA ASN A 2 -5.57 11.14 -14.32
C ASN A 2 -4.72 9.96 -14.82
N ASP A 3 -3.41 10.15 -15.01
CA ASP A 3 -2.54 9.06 -15.48
C ASP A 3 -2.40 7.93 -14.45
N LEU A 4 -2.34 8.26 -13.15
CA LEU A 4 -2.23 7.27 -12.08
C LEU A 4 -3.48 6.39 -12.01
N ILE A 5 -4.66 7.00 -12.06
CA ILE A 5 -5.93 6.27 -12.06
C ILE A 5 -6.04 5.33 -13.26
N THR A 6 -5.60 5.79 -14.43
CA THR A 6 -5.54 4.98 -15.65
C THR A 6 -4.62 3.77 -15.47
N GLU A 7 -3.45 3.95 -14.87
CA GLU A 7 -2.52 2.85 -14.62
C GLU A 7 -3.03 1.88 -13.55
N ILE A 8 -3.72 2.39 -12.51
CA ILE A 8 -4.43 1.55 -11.53
C ILE A 8 -5.49 0.71 -12.23
N PHE A 9 -6.26 1.29 -13.16
CA PHE A 9 -7.27 0.55 -13.92
C PHE A 9 -6.66 -0.59 -14.75
N LYS A 10 -5.51 -0.37 -15.40
CA LYS A 10 -4.82 -1.39 -16.21
C LYS A 10 -4.10 -2.45 -15.37
N SER A 11 -3.75 -2.16 -14.12
CA SER A 11 -2.94 -3.06 -13.30
C SER A 11 -3.73 -4.26 -12.78
N LYS A 12 -3.02 -5.38 -12.56
CA LYS A 12 -3.55 -6.54 -11.82
C LYS A 12 -3.55 -6.31 -10.31
N ALA A 13 -2.60 -5.51 -9.83
CA ALA A 13 -2.48 -5.15 -8.43
C ALA A 13 -1.87 -3.76 -8.24
N VAL A 14 -2.09 -3.21 -7.05
CA VAL A 14 -1.52 -1.93 -6.63
C VAL A 14 -0.83 -2.07 -5.28
N LEU A 15 0.37 -1.50 -5.17
CA LEU A 15 1.08 -1.36 -3.90
C LEU A 15 1.06 0.10 -3.52
N VAL A 16 0.52 0.40 -2.33
CA VAL A 16 0.40 1.78 -1.85
C VAL A 16 1.24 1.95 -0.60
N GLY A 17 2.01 3.03 -0.53
CA GLY A 17 2.83 3.28 0.63
C GLY A 17 2.88 4.72 1.12
N SER A 18 3.10 4.84 2.43
CA SER A 18 3.27 6.11 3.13
C SER A 18 4.12 5.91 4.38
N PRO A 19 4.96 6.90 4.76
CA PRO A 19 5.45 6.96 6.12
C PRO A 19 4.28 7.19 7.10
N THR A 20 4.48 6.84 8.37
CA THR A 20 3.63 7.33 9.45
C THR A 20 3.95 8.79 9.75
N ILE A 21 2.96 9.66 9.57
CA ILE A 21 3.02 11.08 9.94
C ILE A 21 1.81 11.42 10.80
N ASN A 22 2.03 12.00 11.99
CA ASN A 22 0.96 12.36 12.94
C ASN A 22 -0.04 11.23 13.22
N LYS A 23 0.46 10.01 13.45
CA LYS A 23 -0.34 8.77 13.61
C LYS A 23 -1.23 8.41 12.41
N GLY A 24 -0.92 8.97 11.24
CA GLY A 24 -1.65 8.78 10.00
C GLY A 24 -0.73 8.62 8.79
N ILE A 25 -1.29 8.96 7.62
CA ILE A 25 -0.62 8.87 6.31
C ILE A 25 -0.48 10.25 5.69
N LEU A 26 0.39 10.37 4.67
CA LEU A 26 0.50 11.61 3.89
C LEU A 26 -0.85 11.98 3.26
N SER A 27 -1.19 13.27 3.29
CA SER A 27 -2.44 13.79 2.71
C SER A 27 -2.59 13.45 1.23
N ALA A 28 -1.49 13.44 0.48
CA ALA A 28 -1.47 13.03 -0.92
C ALA A 28 -1.89 11.56 -1.11
N VAL A 29 -1.45 10.66 -0.24
CA VAL A 29 -1.81 9.23 -0.26
C VAL A 29 -3.27 9.06 0.16
N ALA A 30 -3.72 9.79 1.18
CA ALA A 30 -5.12 9.79 1.61
C ALA A 30 -6.08 10.21 0.47
N ALA A 31 -5.72 11.26 -0.28
CA ALA A 31 -6.53 11.73 -1.40
C ALA A 31 -6.66 10.68 -2.53
N ILE A 32 -5.57 9.98 -2.85
CA ILE A 32 -5.58 8.92 -3.86
C ILE A 32 -6.43 7.73 -3.40
N LEU A 33 -6.30 7.32 -2.14
CA LEU A 33 -7.10 6.21 -1.59
C LEU A 33 -8.60 6.53 -1.59
N GLU A 34 -8.98 7.77 -1.31
CA GLU A 34 -10.37 8.21 -1.38
C GLU A 34 -10.91 8.18 -2.81
N GLU A 35 -10.12 8.64 -3.77
CA GLU A 35 -10.46 8.56 -5.20
C GLU A 35 -10.61 7.11 -5.67
N MET A 36 -9.67 6.23 -5.29
CA MET A 36 -9.73 4.79 -5.58
C MET A 36 -10.99 4.13 -5.03
N LYS A 37 -11.39 4.50 -3.80
CA LYS A 37 -12.62 4.00 -3.16
C LYS A 37 -13.87 4.43 -3.93
N GLY A 38 -13.93 5.68 -4.37
CA GLY A 38 -15.05 6.21 -5.17
C GLY A 38 -15.21 5.51 -6.52
N LEU A 39 -14.10 5.11 -7.15
CA LEU A 39 -14.08 4.44 -8.46
C LEU A 39 -14.44 2.96 -8.41
N LYS A 40 -14.44 2.33 -7.23
CA LYS A 40 -14.86 0.93 -7.01
C LYS A 40 -14.24 -0.05 -8.01
N PHE A 41 -12.92 -0.10 -8.06
CA PHE A 41 -12.23 -1.05 -8.93
C PHE A 41 -12.61 -2.50 -8.59
N MET A 42 -12.89 -3.30 -9.62
CA MET A 42 -13.26 -4.71 -9.47
C MET A 42 -12.06 -5.61 -9.74
N ASN A 43 -11.99 -6.74 -9.02
CA ASN A 43 -11.00 -7.81 -9.21
C ASN A 43 -9.54 -7.33 -9.14
N LYS A 44 -9.26 -6.34 -8.28
CA LYS A 44 -7.89 -5.84 -8.06
C LYS A 44 -7.33 -6.34 -6.75
N LYS A 45 -6.09 -6.82 -6.81
CA LYS A 45 -5.32 -7.19 -5.61
C LYS A 45 -4.53 -5.98 -5.09
N ALA A 46 -4.24 -5.91 -3.81
CA ALA A 46 -3.44 -4.82 -3.25
C ALA A 46 -2.61 -5.23 -2.04
N ALA A 47 -1.56 -4.45 -1.77
CA ALA A 47 -0.79 -4.54 -0.54
C ALA A 47 -0.30 -3.16 -0.10
N ALA A 48 -0.08 -2.99 1.21
CA ALA A 48 0.43 -1.75 1.78
C ALA A 48 1.92 -1.87 2.15
N PHE A 49 2.65 -0.77 2.05
CA PHE A 49 4.01 -0.69 2.58
C PHE A 49 4.29 0.66 3.23
N GLY A 50 5.27 0.76 4.12
CA GLY A 50 5.59 2.03 4.74
C GLY A 50 6.75 2.00 5.71
N CYS A 51 7.13 3.16 6.20
CA CYS A 51 8.11 3.31 7.26
C CYS A 51 7.57 4.14 8.42
N TYR A 52 8.19 4.01 9.60
CA TYR A 52 7.76 4.72 10.80
C TYR A 52 8.91 4.94 11.78
N GLY A 53 8.80 6.00 12.60
CA GLY A 53 9.75 6.25 13.70
C GLY A 53 9.39 5.51 14.99
N TRP A 54 8.12 5.64 15.41
CA TRP A 54 7.66 5.19 16.73
C TRP A 54 6.42 4.30 16.67
N SER A 55 5.28 4.83 16.19
CA SER A 55 3.96 4.21 16.37
C SER A 55 3.46 3.33 15.22
N GLY A 56 3.75 3.68 13.96
CA GLY A 56 3.63 2.78 12.81
C GLY A 56 2.21 2.49 12.30
N GLU A 57 1.30 3.46 12.35
CA GLU A 57 -0.11 3.30 11.93
C GLU A 57 -0.34 3.24 10.42
N SER A 58 0.60 3.76 9.60
CA SER A 58 0.34 4.05 8.18
C SER A 58 -0.08 2.81 7.39
N VAL A 59 0.64 1.70 7.54
CA VAL A 59 0.39 0.46 6.80
C VAL A 59 -0.99 -0.09 7.13
N LYS A 60 -1.37 -0.13 8.42
CA LYS A 60 -2.69 -0.58 8.84
C LYS A 60 -3.80 0.28 8.24
N MET A 61 -3.66 1.60 8.29
CA MET A 61 -4.65 2.52 7.72
C MET A 61 -4.79 2.38 6.20
N ILE A 62 -3.67 2.18 5.49
CA ILE A 62 -3.69 1.95 4.03
C ILE A 62 -4.40 0.63 3.72
N THR A 63 -4.03 -0.45 4.43
CA THR A 63 -4.63 -1.77 4.27
C THR A 63 -6.15 -1.74 4.48
N GLU A 64 -6.62 -1.06 5.53
CA GLU A 64 -8.05 -0.87 5.81
C GLU A 64 -8.74 -0.07 4.69
N LYS A 65 -8.16 1.05 4.26
CA LYS A 65 -8.72 1.87 3.17
C LYS A 65 -8.79 1.13 1.82
N LEU A 66 -7.79 0.31 1.51
CA LEU A 66 -7.79 -0.53 0.31
C LEU A 66 -8.89 -1.59 0.38
N LYS A 67 -9.05 -2.23 1.54
CA LYS A 67 -10.13 -3.21 1.78
C LYS A 67 -11.51 -2.55 1.63
N ASP A 68 -11.71 -1.38 2.22
CA ASP A 68 -12.93 -0.58 2.10
C ASP A 68 -13.20 -0.13 0.66
N GLY A 69 -12.15 0.02 -0.14
CA GLY A 69 -12.22 0.32 -1.57
C GLY A 69 -12.53 -0.89 -2.47
N GLY A 70 -12.71 -2.08 -1.89
CA GLY A 70 -13.04 -3.31 -2.62
C GLY A 70 -11.83 -4.09 -3.16
N PHE A 71 -10.61 -3.73 -2.76
CA PHE A 71 -9.41 -4.46 -3.17
C PHE A 71 -9.26 -5.76 -2.36
N GLN A 72 -8.80 -6.81 -3.03
CA GLN A 72 -8.38 -8.05 -2.38
C GLN A 72 -6.98 -7.86 -1.80
N LEU A 73 -6.85 -7.90 -0.48
CA LEU A 73 -5.55 -7.80 0.17
C LEU A 73 -4.71 -9.07 -0.07
N LEU A 74 -3.45 -8.89 -0.48
CA LEU A 74 -2.50 -9.98 -0.69
C LEU A 74 -1.86 -10.47 0.61
N ASN A 75 -1.69 -9.56 1.57
CA ASN A 75 -1.08 -9.77 2.88
C ASN A 75 -1.38 -8.56 3.78
N ASP A 76 -0.83 -8.55 4.99
CA ASP A 76 -1.01 -7.47 5.96
C ASP A 76 -0.15 -6.21 5.69
N GLY A 77 0.69 -6.26 4.65
CA GLY A 77 1.67 -5.23 4.30
C GLY A 77 3.01 -5.36 5.02
N ILE A 78 3.96 -4.50 4.66
CA ILE A 78 5.29 -4.42 5.29
C ILE A 78 5.51 -3.04 5.91
N ARG A 79 6.09 -3.02 7.11
CA ARG A 79 6.53 -1.79 7.77
C ARG A 79 7.98 -1.90 8.20
N GLU A 80 8.77 -0.88 7.87
CA GLU A 80 10.18 -0.80 8.28
C GLU A 80 10.42 0.38 9.22
N LYS A 81 11.24 0.17 10.24
CA LYS A 81 11.49 1.19 11.26
C LYS A 81 12.61 2.11 10.81
N TRP A 82 12.39 3.42 10.91
CA TRP A 82 13.36 4.45 10.51
C TRP A 82 13.84 4.28 9.06
N ASN A 83 15.08 4.70 8.79
CA ASN A 83 15.70 4.54 7.49
C ASN A 83 16.04 3.06 7.26
N PRO A 84 15.77 2.51 6.06
CA PRO A 84 16.10 1.13 5.75
C PRO A 84 17.59 0.83 5.91
N ASN A 85 17.91 -0.23 6.62
CA ASN A 85 19.23 -0.87 6.60
C ASN A 85 19.23 -2.03 5.56
N ILE A 86 20.33 -2.78 5.47
CA ILE A 86 20.45 -3.92 4.54
C ILE A 86 19.33 -4.95 4.77
N GLU A 87 19.04 -5.28 6.03
CA GLU A 87 17.97 -6.21 6.41
C GLU A 87 16.58 -5.73 5.97
N ALA A 88 16.27 -4.45 6.17
CA ALA A 88 15.01 -3.84 5.73
C ALA A 88 14.85 -3.87 4.20
N VAL A 89 15.95 -3.70 3.46
CA VAL A 89 15.96 -3.84 1.99
C VAL A 89 15.70 -5.30 1.60
N GLU A 90 16.32 -6.27 2.25
CA GLU A 90 16.07 -7.70 2.01
C GLU A 90 14.62 -8.09 2.32
N ASN A 91 14.05 -7.56 3.41
CA ASN A 91 12.65 -7.74 3.75
C ASN A 91 11.72 -7.17 2.67
N CYS A 92 12.01 -5.97 2.15
CA CYS A 92 11.27 -5.38 1.03
C CYS A 92 11.34 -6.24 -0.24
N ILE A 93 12.51 -6.81 -0.54
CA ILE A 93 12.69 -7.72 -1.68
C ILE A 93 11.86 -8.99 -1.49
N ARG A 94 11.89 -9.59 -0.29
CA ARG A 94 11.08 -10.77 0.05
C ARG A 94 9.59 -10.46 -0.08
N PHE A 95 9.15 -9.33 0.46
CA PHE A 95 7.77 -8.84 0.33
C PHE A 95 7.34 -8.71 -1.14
N GLY A 96 8.19 -8.14 -2.01
CA GLY A 96 7.93 -8.05 -3.44
C GLY A 96 7.79 -9.43 -4.12
N LYS A 97 8.64 -10.39 -3.75
CA LYS A 97 8.55 -11.78 -4.24
C LYS A 97 7.24 -12.45 -3.80
N ASP A 98 6.85 -12.27 -2.55
CA ASP A 98 5.62 -12.84 -2.00
C ASP A 98 4.38 -12.24 -2.68
N VAL A 99 4.36 -10.93 -2.88
CA VAL A 99 3.33 -10.25 -3.68
C VAL A 99 3.23 -10.89 -5.05
N ALA A 100 4.34 -10.99 -5.79
CA ALA A 100 4.36 -11.54 -7.15
C ALA A 100 3.89 -13.00 -7.21
N ALA A 101 4.25 -13.82 -6.22
CA ALA A 101 3.80 -15.21 -6.12
C ALA A 101 2.27 -15.32 -5.96
N ASN A 102 1.66 -14.39 -5.22
CA ASN A 102 0.23 -14.35 -4.94
C ASN A 102 -0.58 -13.56 -6.00
N LEU A 103 0.06 -13.00 -7.03
CA LEU A 103 -0.63 -12.36 -8.16
C LEU A 103 -1.21 -13.35 -9.17
N LYS A 104 -0.70 -14.59 -9.18
CA LYS A 104 -1.18 -15.66 -10.06
C LYS A 104 -2.68 -15.95 -9.88
#